data_AF-A0A174YWC7-F1
#
_entry.id   AF-A0A174YWC7-F1
#
_cell.length_a   1.000
_cell.length_b   1.000
_cell.length_c   1.000
_cell.angle_alpha   90.00
_cell.angle_beta   90.00
_cell.angle_gamma   90.00
#
_symmetry.space_group_name_H-M   'P 1'
#
loop_
_entity.id
_entity.type
_entity.pdbx_description
1 polymer ?
#
loop_
_entity_poly.entity_id
_entity_poly.type
_entity_poly.pdbx_seq_one_letter_code
_entity_poly.pdbx_strand_id
1 'polypeptide(L)' 'MEAIRTIQDFKDFMNANYNNIYSNAIKAEELTLEDEWMKEDEWEAVYQQEEKNNGKV' A
#
# COMPACT_ATOMS: atom_id res chain seq x y z
N MET A 1 -17.66 9.01 3.92
CA MET A 1 -16.85 7.96 4.57
C MET A 1 -16.46 8.53 5.92
N GLU A 2 -16.82 7.89 7.03
CA GLU A 2 -16.38 8.39 8.34
C GLU A 2 -14.85 8.34 8.41
N ALA A 3 -14.24 9.39 8.98
CA ALA A 3 -12.80 9.42 9.14
C ALA A 3 -12.39 8.26 10.06
N ILE A 4 -11.44 7.45 9.62
CA ILE A 4 -10.79 6.41 10.43
C ILE A 4 -9.96 7.14 11.48
N ARG A 5 -10.37 7.09 12.75
CA ARG A 5 -9.74 7.84 13.85
C ARG A 5 -8.91 6.94 14.75
N THR A 6 -9.18 5.65 14.75
CA THR A 6 -8.50 4.66 15.60
C THR A 6 -8.06 3.43 14.80
N ILE A 7 -7.13 2.66 15.37
CA ILE A 7 -6.73 1.34 14.84
C ILE A 7 -7.93 0.40 14.77
N GLN A 8 -8.90 0.53 15.69
CA GLN A 8 -10.09 -0.30 15.68
C GLN A 8 -11.00 0.05 14.49
N ASP A 9 -11.21 1.34 14.22
CA ASP A 9 -11.98 1.78 13.05
C ASP A 9 -11.38 1.26 11.74
N PHE A 10 -10.04 1.23 11.66
CA PHE A 10 -9.34 0.66 10.50
C PHE A 10 -9.59 -0.84 10.37
N LYS A 11 -9.50 -1.60 11.46
CA LYS A 11 -9.77 -3.05 11.47
C LYS A 11 -11.21 -3.34 11.04
N ASP A 12 -12.17 -2.56 11.56
CA ASP A 12 -13.58 -2.72 11.24
C ASP A 12 -13.86 -2.39 9.77
N PHE A 13 -13.22 -1.33 9.24
CA PHE A 13 -13.25 -1.01 7.82
C PHE A 13 -12.69 -2.15 6.94
N MET A 14 -11.52 -2.69 7.29
CA MET A 14 -10.90 -3.79 6.54
C MET A 14 -11.78 -5.04 6.55
N ASN A 15 -12.36 -5.39 7.70
CA ASN A 15 -13.25 -6.54 7.82
C ASN A 15 -14.54 -6.35 7.01
N ALA A 16 -15.17 -5.17 7.10
CA ALA A 16 -16.40 -4.88 6.37
C ALA A 16 -16.22 -4.90 4.84
N ASN A 17 -15.01 -4.60 4.36
CA ASN A 17 -14.69 -4.50 2.94
C ASN A 17 -13.84 -5.67 2.42
N TYR A 18 -13.59 -6.70 3.24
CA TYR A 18 -12.63 -7.77 2.93
C TYR A 18 -12.86 -8.39 1.55
N ASN A 19 -14.10 -8.78 1.24
CA ASN A 19 -14.42 -9.43 -0.04
C ASN A 19 -14.17 -8.52 -1.26
N ASN A 20 -14.45 -7.22 -1.14
CA ASN A 20 -14.26 -6.25 -2.22
C ASN A 20 -12.77 -5.93 -2.44
N ILE A 21 -11.98 -5.94 -1.37
CA ILE A 21 -10.53 -5.78 -1.45
C ILE A 21 -9.94 -7.05 -2.07
N TYR A 22 -10.36 -8.22 -1.58
CA TYR A 22 -9.84 -9.51 -2.01
C TYR A 22 -10.18 -9.83 -3.47
N SER A 23 -11.35 -9.42 -3.98
CA SER A 23 -11.71 -9.65 -5.38
C SER A 23 -10.80 -8.95 -6.39
N ASN A 24 -10.11 -7.90 -5.95
CA ASN A 24 -9.17 -7.13 -6.76
C ASN A 24 -7.71 -7.47 -6.42
N ALA A 25 -7.47 -8.37 -5.46
CA ALA A 25 -6.14 -8.77 -5.07
C ALA A 25 -5.57 -9.80 -6.06
N ILE A 26 -4.30 -9.64 -6.40
CA ILE A 26 -3.54 -10.59 -7.21
C ILE A 26 -2.59 -11.33 -6.25
N LYS A 27 -2.39 -12.63 -6.46
CA LYS A 27 -1.40 -13.36 -5.67
C LYS A 27 -0.01 -12.86 -6.03
N ALA A 28 0.89 -12.80 -5.05
CA ALA A 28 2.28 -12.39 -5.29
C ALA A 28 2.97 -13.24 -6.38
N GLU A 29 2.65 -14.54 -6.45
CA GLU A 29 3.16 -15.46 -7.48
C GLU A 29 2.63 -15.18 -8.89
N GLU A 30 1.51 -14.46 -8.99
CA GLU A 30 0.85 -14.08 -10.24
C GLU A 30 1.21 -12.64 -10.67
N LEU A 31 2.01 -11.92 -9.87
CA LEU A 31 2.55 -10.62 -10.24
C LEU A 31 3.60 -10.81 -11.35
N THR A 32 3.43 -10.07 -12.44
CA THR A 32 4.38 -10.10 -13.55
C THR A 32 5.67 -9.38 -13.16
N LEU A 33 6.82 -9.84 -13.66
CA LEU A 33 8.09 -9.11 -13.51
C LEU A 33 8.09 -7.73 -14.19
N GLU A 34 7.13 -7.50 -15.08
CA GLU A 34 6.87 -6.22 -15.73
C GLU A 34 5.97 -5.29 -14.91
N ASP A 35 5.45 -5.76 -13.77
CA ASP A 35 4.64 -4.94 -12.88
C ASP A 35 5.50 -3.79 -12.33
N GLU A 36 4.97 -2.57 -12.36
CA GLU A 36 5.65 -1.35 -11.91
C GLU A 36 6.14 -1.48 -10.46
N TRP A 37 5.44 -2.28 -9.65
CA TRP A 37 5.81 -2.55 -8.26
C TRP A 37 7.03 -3.46 -8.10
N MET A 38 7.40 -4.23 -9.14
CA MET A 38 8.57 -5.11 -9.15
C MET A 38 9.85 -4.40 -9.58
N LYS A 39 9.78 -3.12 -9.97
CA LYS A 39 10.93 -2.29 -10.27
C LYS A 39 11.52 -1.70 -8.98
N GLU A 40 12.22 -2.54 -8.22
CA GLU A 40 12.86 -2.16 -6.95
C GLU A 40 13.71 -0.87 -7.06
N ASP A 41 14.35 -0.66 -8.22
CA ASP A 41 15.18 0.53 -8.49
C ASP A 41 14.40 1.85 -8.51
N GLU A 42 13.10 1.84 -8.88
CA GLU A 42 12.27 3.04 -8.92
C GLU A 42 11.78 3.44 -7.51
N TRP A 43 11.60 2.47 -6.61
CA TRP A 43 11.18 2.71 -5.23
C TRP A 43 12.27 3.28 -4.34
N GLU A 44 13.52 2.85 -4.52
CA GLU A 44 14.66 3.44 -3.82
C GLU A 44 14.78 4.95 -4.14
N ALA A 45 14.59 5.33 -5.40
CA ALA A 45 14.61 6.73 -5.81
C ALA A 45 13.49 7.56 -5.14
N VAL A 46 12.28 6.99 -5.04
CA VAL A 46 11.14 7.63 -4.35
C VAL A 46 11.42 7.75 -2.84
N TYR A 47 11.94 6.71 -2.21
CA TYR A 47 12.29 6.73 -0.78
C TYR A 47 13.36 7.79 -0.46
N GLN A 48 14.43 7.84 -1.25
CA GLN A 48 15.49 8.85 -1.11
C GLN A 48 14.98 10.28 -1.35
N GLN A 49 13.99 10.44 -2.24
CA GLN A 49 13.35 11.74 -2.49
C GLN A 49 12.44 12.16 -1.33
N GLU A 50 11.69 11.23 -0.74
CA GLU A 50 10.84 11.48 0.43
C GLU A 50 11.66 11.78 1.70
N GLU A 51 12.77 11.06 1.95
CA GLU A 51 13.69 11.37 3.06
C GLU A 51 14.22 12.82 2.97
N LYS A 52 14.56 13.28 1.76
CA LYS A 52 15.05 14.65 1.53
C LYS A 52 13.97 15.71 1.67
N ASN A 53 12.73 15.40 1.29
CA ASN A 53 11.62 16.37 1.29
C ASN A 53 10.95 16.51 2.66
N ASN A 54 10.84 15.43 3.43
CA ASN A 54 10.13 15.43 4.71
C ASN A 54 11.02 15.52 5.95
N GLY A 55 12.35 15.48 5.80
CA GLY A 55 13.32 16.10 6.72
C GLY A 55 13.06 15.88 8.22
N LYS A 56 12.58 14.69 8.60
CA LYS A 56 12.43 14.27 9.99
C LYS A 56 12.98 12.87 10.13
N VAL A 57 14.28 12.82 10.42
CA VAL A 57 14.78 11.87 11.42
C VAL A 57 14.50 12.49 12.79
#